data_AF-A0A9D0W2V1-F1
#
_entry.id   AF-A0A9D0W2V1-F1
#
_cell.length_a   1.000
_cell.length_b   1.000
_cell.length_c   1.000
_cell.angle_alpha   90.00
_cell.angle_beta   90.00
_cell.angle_gamma   90.00
#
_symmetry.space_group_name_H-M   'P 1'
#
loop_
_entity.id
_entity.type
_entity.pdbx_description
1 polymer ?
#
loop_
_entity_poly.entity_id
_entity_poly.type
_entity_poly.pdbx_seq_one_letter_code
_entity_poly.pdbx_strand_id
1 'polypeptide(L)'
;MRRGWSDLTKGRIGMWWSAFVAITSFVLLSGLGFSAQANMYRWVDENGRTIISNTVPPSQVHLGYEVLDADTAQVIRRVEPTKTEEELAAEREAARQEEARREEQARQQQRDQMLLQLYSDEEALVRARDIRLGDIESKLAALRRALEREQALYNELKVEVAAAGSEASAKIVSEMESIAKSIEAYRSAIQQTEQDYE
;
A
#
# COMPACT_ATOMS: atom_id res chain seq x y z
N MET A 1 -57.60 -42.82 -22.04
CA MET A 1 -58.65 -41.92 -21.48
C MET A 1 -58.50 -40.59 -22.21
N ARG A 2 -59.26 -40.27 -23.26
CA ARG A 2 -60.70 -39.87 -23.35
C ARG A 2 -61.00 -38.51 -22.70
N ARG A 3 -61.46 -37.57 -23.57
CA ARG A 3 -62.21 -36.31 -23.33
C ARG A 3 -61.35 -35.14 -22.83
N GLY A 4 -61.20 -34.00 -23.50
CA GLY A 4 -62.07 -33.30 -24.46
C GLY A 4 -63.13 -32.52 -23.71
N TRP A 5 -63.10 -31.18 -23.81
CA TRP A 5 -64.20 -30.19 -23.73
C TRP A 5 -63.69 -28.97 -24.53
N SER A 6 -64.13 -28.65 -25.75
CA SER A 6 -65.45 -28.25 -26.27
C SER A 6 -65.97 -26.92 -25.72
N ASP A 7 -65.91 -25.92 -26.61
CA ASP A 7 -66.93 -24.91 -26.90
C ASP A 7 -67.41 -23.99 -25.78
N LEU A 8 -67.19 -22.68 -26.02
CA LEU A 8 -68.29 -21.72 -25.98
C LEU A 8 -68.16 -20.77 -27.17
N THR A 9 -68.97 -21.11 -28.15
CA THR A 9 -69.25 -20.40 -29.39
C THR A 9 -70.20 -19.22 -29.18
N LYS A 10 -69.98 -18.20 -30.01
CA LYS A 10 -70.99 -17.42 -30.77
C LYS A 10 -71.91 -16.46 -30.00
N GLY A 11 -71.78 -15.19 -30.38
CA GLY A 11 -72.85 -14.19 -30.39
C GLY A 11 -72.71 -13.22 -31.56
N ARG A 12 -73.40 -13.52 -32.68
CA ARG A 12 -74.03 -12.65 -33.71
C ARG A 12 -73.22 -11.47 -34.27
N ILE A 13 -72.72 -11.43 -35.53
CA ILE A 13 -73.33 -11.46 -36.89
C ILE A 13 -74.42 -10.40 -37.17
N GLY A 14 -74.13 -9.53 -38.17
CA GLY A 14 -75.08 -8.88 -39.11
C GLY A 14 -75.35 -7.39 -38.83
N MET A 15 -74.71 -6.38 -39.45
CA MET A 15 -74.64 -6.00 -40.87
C MET A 15 -75.99 -5.51 -41.46
N TRP A 16 -76.12 -4.19 -41.64
CA TRP A 16 -77.06 -3.49 -42.55
C TRP A 16 -76.25 -2.35 -43.21
N TRP A 17 -75.72 -2.56 -44.42
CA TRP A 17 -76.21 -2.04 -45.70
C TRP A 17 -75.91 -0.54 -45.98
N SER A 18 -74.78 -0.35 -46.69
CA SER A 18 -74.56 0.54 -47.86
C SER A 18 -75.36 1.85 -48.01
N ALA A 19 -74.64 2.98 -48.04
CA ALA A 19 -74.96 4.10 -48.94
C ALA A 19 -73.72 4.96 -49.28
N PHE A 20 -73.36 4.93 -50.56
CA PHE A 20 -72.91 6.04 -51.41
C PHE A 20 -71.77 6.99 -50.97
N VAL A 21 -70.64 6.85 -51.70
CA VAL A 21 -69.94 7.90 -52.48
C VAL A 21 -69.76 9.29 -51.83
N ALA A 22 -68.51 9.68 -51.56
CA ALA A 22 -67.83 10.78 -52.27
C ALA A 22 -66.44 11.06 -51.67
N ILE A 23 -65.47 11.20 -52.57
CA ILE A 23 -64.08 11.55 -52.35
C ILE A 23 -63.97 13.03 -51.97
N THR A 24 -63.27 13.38 -50.88
CA THR A 24 -62.44 14.60 -50.79
C THR A 24 -61.35 14.47 -49.72
N SER A 25 -60.14 14.86 -50.12
CA SER A 25 -58.90 14.95 -49.35
C SER A 25 -59.00 15.74 -48.05
N PHE A 26 -58.40 15.22 -46.96
CA PHE A 26 -57.65 16.07 -46.02
C PHE A 26 -56.50 15.27 -45.39
N VAL A 27 -55.30 15.66 -45.80
CA VAL A 27 -54.02 15.25 -45.23
C VAL A 27 -53.97 15.68 -43.76
N LEU A 28 -53.75 14.73 -42.85
CA LEU A 28 -53.12 15.00 -41.56
C LEU A 28 -52.07 13.92 -41.33
N LEU A 29 -50.91 14.18 -41.92
CA LEU A 29 -49.64 13.55 -41.56
C LEU A 29 -49.32 14.01 -40.12
N SER A 30 -49.75 13.23 -39.13
CA SER A 30 -49.27 13.39 -37.76
C SER A 30 -47.79 13.06 -37.72
N GLY A 31 -46.96 14.07 -37.94
CA GLY A 31 -45.55 14.01 -37.64
C GLY A 31 -45.40 13.73 -36.15
N LEU A 32 -44.96 12.53 -35.80
CA LEU A 32 -44.30 12.28 -34.54
C LEU A 32 -43.04 13.14 -34.55
N GLY A 33 -43.16 14.35 -34.01
CA GLY A 33 -42.00 15.13 -33.63
C GLY A 33 -41.28 14.35 -32.55
N PHE A 34 -40.21 13.65 -32.91
CA PHE A 34 -39.14 13.40 -31.96
C PHE A 34 -38.61 14.78 -31.58
N SER A 35 -39.10 15.33 -30.46
CA SER A 35 -38.35 16.37 -29.75
C SER A 35 -37.07 15.71 -29.28
N ALA A 36 -36.01 15.78 -30.08
CA ALA A 36 -34.68 15.59 -29.58
C ALA A 36 -34.45 16.73 -28.57
N GLN A 37 -34.78 16.50 -27.30
CA GLN A 37 -34.43 17.41 -26.22
C GLN A 37 -32.90 17.50 -26.18
N ALA A 38 -32.39 18.60 -26.71
CA ALA A 38 -30.96 18.87 -26.70
C ALA A 38 -30.59 19.31 -25.28
N ASN A 39 -29.80 18.47 -24.59
CA ASN A 39 -29.24 18.83 -23.29
C ASN A 39 -28.52 20.18 -23.39
N MET A 40 -28.72 21.04 -22.39
CA MET A 40 -27.99 22.29 -22.28
C MET A 40 -26.72 22.06 -21.47
N TYR A 41 -25.69 22.85 -21.70
CA TYR A 41 -24.42 22.76 -20.99
C TYR A 41 -24.06 24.10 -20.37
N ARG A 42 -23.52 24.08 -19.16
CA ARG A 42 -23.11 25.25 -18.40
C ARG A 42 -21.65 25.17 -18.01
N TRP A 43 -20.93 26.25 -18.24
CA TRP A 43 -19.52 26.40 -17.82
C TRP A 43 -19.21 27.85 -17.48
N VAL A 44 -18.05 28.07 -16.89
CA VAL A 44 -17.53 29.42 -16.57
C VAL A 44 -16.45 29.77 -17.60
N ASP A 45 -16.57 30.91 -18.27
CA ASP A 45 -15.57 31.43 -19.22
C ASP A 45 -14.34 32.02 -18.50
N GLU A 46 -13.29 32.37 -19.26
CA GLU A 46 -12.05 32.97 -18.73
C GLU A 46 -12.28 34.29 -17.98
N ASN A 47 -13.42 34.96 -18.20
CA ASN A 47 -13.79 36.21 -17.55
C ASN A 47 -14.69 35.99 -16.32
N GLY A 48 -14.88 34.74 -15.89
CA GLY A 48 -15.72 34.38 -14.75
C GLY A 48 -17.23 34.42 -15.05
N ARG A 49 -17.64 34.51 -16.32
CA ARG A 49 -19.05 34.54 -16.71
C ARG A 49 -19.57 33.14 -16.93
N THR A 50 -20.75 32.86 -16.38
CA THR A 50 -21.45 31.59 -16.60
C THR A 50 -22.13 31.61 -17.96
N ILE A 51 -21.73 30.72 -18.86
CA ILE A 51 -22.31 30.56 -20.20
C ILE A 51 -23.13 29.29 -20.23
N ILE A 52 -24.36 29.39 -20.76
CA ILE A 52 -25.23 28.25 -21.05
C ILE A 52 -25.35 28.12 -22.57
N SER A 53 -25.05 26.95 -23.11
CA SER A 53 -25.10 26.69 -24.56
C SER A 53 -25.55 25.26 -24.84
N ASN A 54 -26.09 25.03 -26.02
CA ASN A 54 -26.49 23.69 -26.49
C ASN A 54 -25.28 22.85 -26.96
N THR A 55 -24.09 23.46 -27.06
CA THR A 55 -22.84 22.80 -27.48
C THR A 55 -21.68 23.27 -26.62
N VAL A 56 -20.86 22.33 -26.13
CA VAL A 56 -19.63 22.61 -25.38
C VAL A 56 -18.47 22.85 -26.36
N PRO A 57 -17.77 23.99 -26.29
CA PRO A 57 -16.56 24.24 -27.08
C PRO A 57 -15.44 23.27 -26.69
N PRO A 58 -14.57 22.85 -27.63
CA PRO A 58 -13.45 21.95 -27.33
C PRO A 58 -12.51 22.45 -26.22
N SER A 59 -12.32 23.77 -26.12
CA SER A 59 -11.49 24.40 -25.08
C SER A 59 -12.01 24.17 -23.65
N GLN A 60 -13.32 23.95 -23.49
CA GLN A 60 -13.94 23.84 -22.18
C GLN A 60 -14.11 22.41 -21.67
N VAL A 61 -13.92 21.42 -22.55
CA VAL A 61 -14.04 20.00 -22.20
C VAL A 61 -13.04 19.64 -21.08
N HIS A 62 -11.85 20.25 -21.09
CA HIS A 62 -10.80 20.01 -20.10
C HIS A 62 -10.96 20.79 -18.79
N LEU A 63 -11.71 21.90 -18.80
CA LEU A 63 -11.93 22.75 -17.62
C LEU A 63 -13.16 22.33 -16.80
N GLY A 64 -13.88 21.31 -17.28
CA GLY A 64 -15.11 20.84 -16.67
C GLY A 64 -16.33 21.66 -17.10
N TYR A 65 -17.49 21.01 -17.06
CA TYR A 65 -18.77 21.60 -17.43
C TYR A 65 -19.91 20.84 -16.77
N GLU A 66 -21.06 21.50 -16.64
CA GLU A 66 -22.29 20.90 -16.16
C GLU A 66 -23.23 20.63 -17.32
N VAL A 67 -23.91 19.49 -17.29
CA VAL A 67 -25.02 19.16 -18.18
C VAL A 67 -26.30 19.49 -17.44
N LEU A 68 -27.14 20.29 -18.09
CA LEU A 68 -28.42 20.75 -17.63
C LEU A 68 -29.54 20.03 -18.39
N ASP A 69 -30.61 19.72 -17.68
CA ASP A 69 -31.87 19.28 -18.26
C ASP A 69 -32.50 20.41 -19.09
N ALA A 70 -32.99 20.09 -20.28
CA ALA A 70 -33.48 21.08 -21.23
C ALA A 70 -34.78 21.77 -20.81
N ASP A 71 -35.60 21.12 -19.97
CA ASP A 71 -36.92 21.63 -19.57
C ASP A 71 -36.87 22.34 -18.21
N THR A 72 -36.09 21.79 -17.29
CA THR A 72 -36.03 22.25 -15.90
C THR A 72 -34.81 23.11 -15.58
N ALA A 73 -33.84 23.17 -16.51
CA ALA A 73 -32.55 23.85 -16.33
C ALA A 73 -31.80 23.40 -15.06
N GLN A 74 -32.06 22.17 -14.58
CA GLN A 74 -31.38 21.58 -13.43
C GLN A 74 -30.15 20.80 -13.85
N VAL A 75 -29.12 20.76 -12.99
CA VAL A 75 -27.89 19.99 -13.26
C VAL A 75 -28.19 18.51 -13.15
N ILE A 76 -28.05 17.79 -14.27
CA ILE A 76 -28.21 16.33 -14.33
C ILE A 76 -26.87 15.61 -14.30
N ARG A 77 -25.77 16.28 -14.65
CA ARG A 77 -24.42 15.72 -14.59
C ARG A 77 -23.38 16.83 -14.46
N ARG A 78 -22.36 16.64 -13.63
CA ARG A 78 -21.17 17.50 -13.58
C ARG A 78 -19.97 16.73 -14.10
N VAL A 79 -19.23 17.33 -15.02
CA VAL A 79 -17.94 16.85 -15.52
C VAL A 79 -16.88 17.74 -14.90
N GLU A 80 -16.01 17.16 -14.08
CA GLU A 80 -14.94 17.91 -13.42
C GLU A 80 -13.81 18.25 -14.39
N PRO A 81 -13.06 19.34 -14.13
CA PRO A 81 -11.83 19.64 -14.85
C PRO A 81 -10.87 18.45 -14.84
N THR A 82 -10.08 18.34 -15.91
CA THR A 82 -8.95 17.42 -15.95
C THR A 82 -7.93 17.90 -14.91
N LYS A 83 -7.60 17.03 -13.94
CA LYS A 83 -6.58 17.32 -12.93
C LYS A 83 -5.29 17.76 -13.61
N THR A 84 -4.67 18.81 -13.09
CA THR A 84 -3.36 19.26 -13.56
C THR A 84 -2.29 18.20 -13.22
N GLU A 85 -1.15 18.23 -13.93
CA GLU A 85 -0.04 17.32 -13.62
C GLU A 85 0.45 17.51 -12.17
N GLU A 86 0.41 18.73 -11.64
CA GLU A 86 0.76 19.04 -10.25
C GLU A 86 -0.23 18.41 -9.25
N GLU A 87 -1.54 18.51 -9.50
CA GLU A 87 -2.56 17.88 -8.65
C GLU A 87 -2.45 16.35 -8.66
N LEU A 88 -2.18 15.75 -9.82
CA LEU A 88 -1.94 14.31 -9.94
C LEU A 88 -0.65 13.90 -9.22
N ALA A 89 0.41 14.71 -9.29
CA ALA A 89 1.64 14.46 -8.57
C ALA A 89 1.44 14.52 -7.05
N ALA A 90 0.72 15.53 -6.56
CA ALA A 90 0.38 15.70 -5.15
C ALA A 90 -0.49 14.54 -4.62
N GLU A 91 -1.49 14.08 -5.39
CA GLU A 91 -2.32 12.93 -5.02
C GLU A 91 -1.51 11.63 -4.96
N ARG A 92 -0.62 11.39 -5.93
CA ARG A 92 0.28 10.22 -5.89
C ARG A 92 1.22 10.30 -4.69
N GLU A 93 1.71 11.47 -4.35
CA GLU A 93 2.58 11.64 -3.18
C GLU A 93 1.82 11.40 -1.88
N ALA A 94 0.62 11.95 -1.74
CA ALA A 94 -0.24 11.69 -0.59
C ALA A 94 -0.58 10.20 -0.46
N ALA A 95 -0.86 9.51 -1.57
CA ALA A 95 -1.10 8.07 -1.58
C ALA A 95 0.15 7.27 -1.13
N ARG A 96 1.34 7.63 -1.61
CA ARG A 96 2.60 7.01 -1.16
C ARG A 96 2.86 7.21 0.33
N GLN A 97 2.61 8.42 0.84
CA GLN A 97 2.78 8.72 2.27
C GLN A 97 1.79 7.92 3.13
N GLU A 98 0.54 7.81 2.68
CA GLU A 98 -0.48 7.01 3.36
C GLU A 98 -0.14 5.52 3.36
N GLU A 99 0.33 4.99 2.24
CA GLU A 99 0.78 3.60 2.13
C GLU A 99 1.97 3.34 3.08
N ALA A 100 3.00 4.19 3.05
CA ALA A 100 4.14 4.08 3.97
C ALA A 100 3.71 4.13 5.44
N ARG A 101 2.74 4.98 5.80
CA ARG A 101 2.18 5.05 7.16
C ARG A 101 1.46 3.75 7.54
N ARG A 102 0.68 3.17 6.62
CA ARG A 102 -0.03 1.90 6.86
C ARG A 102 0.94 0.74 7.01
N GLU A 103 1.98 0.69 6.20
CA GLU A 103 3.03 -0.32 6.31
C GLU A 103 3.73 -0.23 7.68
N GLU A 104 4.11 0.98 8.11
CA GLU A 104 4.74 1.17 9.41
C GLU A 104 3.81 0.77 10.57
N GLN A 105 2.53 1.14 10.50
CA GLN A 105 1.53 0.72 11.49
C GLN A 105 1.35 -0.81 11.52
N ALA A 106 1.30 -1.45 10.35
CA ALA A 106 1.19 -2.91 10.26
C ALA A 106 2.42 -3.59 10.86
N ARG A 107 3.62 -3.07 10.61
CA ARG A 107 4.87 -3.56 11.22
C ARG A 107 4.86 -3.39 12.74
N GLN A 108 4.40 -2.24 13.24
CA GLN A 108 4.26 -2.00 14.69
C GLN A 108 3.30 -3.00 15.32
N GLN A 109 2.11 -3.19 14.73
CA GLN A 109 1.12 -4.15 15.23
C GLN A 109 1.65 -5.58 15.24
N GLN A 110 2.41 -5.99 14.21
CA GLN A 110 3.05 -7.32 14.19
C GLN A 110 4.08 -7.47 15.31
N ARG A 111 4.89 -6.44 15.57
CA ARG A 111 5.86 -6.44 16.68
C ARG A 111 5.14 -6.53 18.03
N ASP A 112 4.08 -5.75 18.22
CA ASP A 112 3.30 -5.75 19.46
C ASP A 112 2.62 -7.11 19.70
N GLN A 113 2.03 -7.70 18.66
CA GLN A 113 1.46 -9.05 18.75
C GLN A 113 2.51 -10.09 19.11
N MET A 114 3.71 -9.99 18.53
CA MET A 114 4.83 -10.87 18.89
C MET A 114 5.21 -10.71 20.36
N LEU A 115 5.30 -9.48 20.88
CA LEU A 115 5.60 -9.23 22.29
C LEU A 115 4.53 -9.85 23.20
N LEU A 116 3.24 -9.67 22.89
CA LEU A 116 2.14 -10.23 23.66
C LEU A 116 2.05 -11.76 23.59
N GLN A 117 2.56 -12.38 22.52
CA GLN A 117 2.64 -13.84 22.39
C GLN A 117 3.83 -14.42 23.17
N LEU A 118 4.97 -13.72 23.17
CA LEU A 118 6.19 -14.19 23.83
C LEU A 118 6.19 -13.95 25.33
N TYR A 119 5.58 -12.85 25.78
CA TYR A 119 5.64 -12.39 27.16
C TYR A 119 4.24 -12.22 27.74
N SER A 120 4.00 -12.85 28.89
CA SER A 120 2.71 -12.82 29.59
C SER A 120 2.38 -11.43 30.17
N ASP A 121 3.41 -10.68 30.53
CA ASP A 121 3.36 -9.38 31.18
C ASP A 121 4.68 -8.64 30.96
N GLU A 122 4.72 -7.36 31.37
CA GLU A 122 5.92 -6.52 31.27
C GLU A 122 7.08 -7.05 32.12
N GLU A 123 6.82 -7.62 33.29
CA GLU A 123 7.88 -8.17 34.15
C GLU A 123 8.54 -9.39 33.49
N ALA A 124 7.80 -10.22 32.75
CA ALA A 124 8.33 -11.34 32.00
C ALA A 124 9.27 -10.88 30.89
N LEU A 125 8.93 -9.79 30.19
CA LEU A 125 9.80 -9.16 29.21
C LEU A 125 11.09 -8.63 29.87
N VAL A 126 10.97 -7.93 31.01
CA VAL A 126 12.11 -7.40 31.76
C VAL A 126 13.02 -8.54 32.26
N ARG A 127 12.45 -9.62 32.81
CA ARG A 127 13.22 -10.80 33.22
C ARG A 127 13.96 -11.44 32.04
N ALA A 128 13.29 -11.60 30.89
CA ALA A 128 13.93 -12.14 29.70
C ALA A 128 15.10 -11.28 29.21
N ARG A 129 14.94 -9.96 29.24
CA ARG A 129 16.01 -8.99 28.97
C ARG A 129 17.17 -9.18 29.96
N ASP A 130 16.89 -9.21 31.26
CA ASP A 130 17.93 -9.29 32.28
C ASP A 130 18.70 -10.62 32.22
N ILE A 131 18.02 -11.73 31.94
CA ILE A 131 18.67 -13.02 31.67
C ILE A 131 19.61 -12.89 30.47
N ARG A 132 19.13 -12.32 29.37
CA ARG A 132 19.95 -12.15 28.16
C ARG A 132 21.17 -11.25 28.42
N LEU A 133 21.01 -10.18 29.18
CA LEU A 133 22.12 -9.31 29.58
C LEU A 133 23.13 -10.07 30.45
N GLY A 134 22.65 -10.81 31.44
CA GLY A 134 23.49 -11.65 32.29
C GLY A 134 24.28 -12.72 31.52
N ASP A 135 23.68 -13.32 30.49
CA ASP A 135 24.37 -14.26 29.59
C ASP A 135 25.50 -13.58 28.82
N ILE A 136 25.26 -12.38 28.28
CA ILE A 136 26.26 -11.59 27.55
C ILE A 136 27.40 -11.20 28.49
N GLU A 137 27.09 -10.68 29.68
CA GLU A 137 28.09 -10.31 30.69
C GLU A 137 28.93 -11.52 31.12
N SER A 138 28.29 -12.67 31.33
CA SER A 138 28.96 -13.92 31.69
C SER A 138 29.90 -14.38 30.58
N LYS A 139 29.47 -14.30 29.31
CA LYS A 139 30.31 -14.60 28.14
C LYS A 139 31.51 -13.66 28.06
N LEU A 140 31.28 -12.36 28.21
CA LEU A 140 32.32 -11.34 28.19
C LEU A 140 33.35 -11.57 29.31
N ALA A 141 32.90 -11.88 30.52
CA ALA A 141 33.76 -12.20 31.65
C ALA A 141 34.61 -13.46 31.37
N ALA A 142 34.03 -14.49 30.76
CA ALA A 142 34.77 -15.69 30.38
C ALA A 142 35.84 -15.41 29.32
N LEU A 143 35.51 -14.63 28.28
CA LEU A 143 36.45 -14.22 27.24
C LEU A 143 37.59 -13.37 27.79
N ARG A 144 37.29 -12.39 28.65
CA ARG A 144 38.30 -11.54 29.29
C ARG A 144 39.26 -12.35 30.16
N ARG A 145 38.74 -13.28 30.97
CA ARG A 145 39.58 -14.21 31.76
C ARG A 145 40.45 -15.10 30.87
N ALA A 146 39.95 -15.54 29.72
CA ALA A 146 40.74 -16.33 28.77
C ALA A 146 41.87 -15.50 28.16
N LEU A 147 41.56 -14.27 27.74
CA LEU A 147 42.54 -13.31 27.22
C LEU A 147 43.63 -13.01 28.25
N GLU A 148 43.26 -12.76 29.51
CA GLU A 148 44.20 -12.50 30.60
C GLU A 148 45.17 -13.68 30.80
N ARG A 149 44.67 -14.92 30.76
CA ARG A 149 45.52 -16.12 30.89
C ARG A 149 46.51 -16.25 29.73
N GLU A 150 46.05 -16.11 28.48
CA GLU A 150 46.92 -16.17 27.31
C GLU A 150 47.97 -15.05 27.31
N GLN A 151 47.58 -13.84 27.72
CA GLN A 151 48.49 -12.71 27.82
C GLN A 151 49.56 -12.94 28.90
N ALA A 152 49.20 -13.54 30.04
CA ALA A 152 50.14 -13.91 31.08
C ALA A 152 51.14 -14.95 30.58
N LEU A 153 50.65 -16.02 29.93
CA LEU A 153 51.50 -17.06 29.35
C LEU A 153 52.43 -16.51 28.27
N TYR A 154 51.91 -15.65 27.38
CA TYR A 154 52.73 -14.97 26.37
C TYR A 154 53.85 -14.16 26.99
N ASN A 155 53.57 -13.42 28.07
CA ASN A 155 54.55 -12.60 28.75
C ASN A 155 55.63 -13.45 29.44
N GLU A 156 55.26 -14.59 30.01
CA GLU A 156 56.20 -15.56 30.61
C GLU A 156 57.17 -16.10 29.55
N LEU A 157 56.64 -16.63 28.44
CA LEU A 157 57.46 -17.15 27.34
C LEU A 157 58.32 -16.06 26.69
N LYS A 158 57.82 -14.83 26.62
CA LYS A 158 58.59 -13.69 26.11
C LYS A 158 59.83 -13.41 26.97
N VAL A 159 59.74 -13.54 28.28
CA VAL A 159 60.89 -13.37 29.20
C VAL A 159 61.89 -14.51 28.99
N GLU A 160 61.42 -15.75 28.84
CA GLU A 160 62.28 -16.92 28.57
C GLU A 160 63.05 -16.76 27.25
N VAL A 161 62.37 -16.37 26.17
CA VAL A 161 63.02 -16.10 24.88
C VAL A 161 64.02 -14.95 24.97
N ALA A 162 63.70 -13.88 25.70
CA ALA A 162 64.62 -12.77 25.90
C ALA A 162 65.88 -13.17 26.68
N ALA A 163 65.76 -14.09 27.63
CA ALA A 163 66.89 -14.62 28.39
C ALA A 163 67.75 -15.60 27.57
N ALA A 164 67.12 -16.43 26.72
CA ALA A 164 67.81 -17.40 25.86
C ALA A 164 68.43 -16.76 24.60
N GLY A 165 67.94 -15.59 24.18
CA GLY A 165 68.44 -14.89 22.99
C GLY A 165 68.33 -15.75 21.72
N SER A 166 69.43 -15.87 20.96
CA SER A 166 69.48 -16.68 19.73
C SER A 166 69.40 -18.18 19.97
N GLU A 167 69.52 -18.65 21.22
CA GLU A 167 69.44 -20.07 21.57
C GLU A 167 68.01 -20.51 21.92
N ALA A 168 67.04 -19.59 21.88
CA ALA A 168 65.63 -19.93 22.12
C ALA A 168 65.15 -21.04 21.17
N SER A 169 64.49 -22.06 21.73
CA SER A 169 63.98 -23.17 20.94
C SER A 169 62.95 -22.70 19.92
N ALA A 170 63.06 -23.16 18.67
CA ALA A 170 62.05 -22.91 17.63
C ALA A 170 60.63 -23.33 18.06
N LYS A 171 60.51 -24.30 18.97
CA LYS A 171 59.24 -24.72 19.57
C LYS A 171 58.60 -23.60 20.39
N ILE A 172 59.36 -22.91 21.24
CA ILE A 172 58.86 -21.82 22.10
C ILE A 172 58.40 -20.65 21.23
N VAL A 173 59.19 -20.30 20.21
CA VAL A 173 58.84 -19.22 19.26
C VAL A 173 57.53 -19.55 18.52
N SER A 174 57.37 -20.79 18.04
CA SER A 174 56.13 -21.23 17.39
C SER A 174 54.93 -21.23 18.35
N GLU A 175 55.12 -21.60 19.61
CA GLU A 175 54.08 -21.57 20.64
C GLU A 175 53.64 -20.13 20.94
N MET A 176 54.59 -19.20 21.08
CA MET A 176 54.31 -17.77 21.23
C MET A 176 53.51 -17.19 20.05
N GLU A 177 53.81 -17.59 18.81
CA GLU A 177 53.02 -17.15 17.65
C GLU A 177 51.58 -17.68 17.70
N SER A 178 51.38 -18.92 18.16
CA SER A 178 50.04 -19.49 18.31
C SER A 178 49.23 -18.77 19.39
N ILE A 179 49.87 -18.43 20.51
CA ILE A 179 49.27 -17.65 21.61
C ILE A 179 48.99 -16.21 21.15
N ALA A 180 49.88 -15.59 20.37
CA ALA A 180 49.62 -14.26 19.83
C ALA A 180 48.36 -14.25 18.94
N LYS A 181 48.14 -15.30 18.14
CA LYS A 181 46.91 -15.47 17.35
C LYS A 181 45.67 -15.70 18.23
N SER A 182 45.79 -16.49 19.31
CA SER A 182 44.67 -16.73 20.24
C SER A 182 44.26 -15.43 20.94
N ILE A 183 45.22 -14.62 21.40
CA ILE A 183 45.00 -13.29 22.00
C ILE A 183 44.21 -12.40 21.06
N GLU A 184 44.61 -12.33 19.79
CA GLU A 184 43.91 -11.50 18.80
C GLU A 184 42.49 -11.99 18.52
N ALA A 185 42.29 -13.31 18.47
CA ALA A 185 40.97 -13.90 18.34
C ALA A 185 40.06 -13.56 19.52
N TYR A 186 40.57 -13.62 20.75
CA TYR A 186 39.80 -13.24 21.94
C TYR A 186 39.46 -11.75 21.97
N ARG A 187 40.40 -10.87 21.58
CA ARG A 187 40.14 -9.42 21.47
C ARG A 187 39.03 -9.14 20.45
N SER A 188 39.12 -9.75 19.27
CA SER A 188 38.10 -9.63 18.23
C SER A 188 36.74 -10.15 18.73
N ALA A 189 36.70 -11.29 19.42
CA ALA A 189 35.46 -11.86 19.97
C ALA A 189 34.84 -10.98 21.07
N ILE A 190 35.66 -10.35 21.91
CA ILE A 190 35.21 -9.37 22.92
C ILE A 190 34.61 -8.16 22.22
N GLN A 191 35.33 -7.56 21.27
CA GLN A 191 34.86 -6.39 20.53
C GLN A 191 33.54 -6.66 19.79
N GLN A 192 33.42 -7.81 19.12
CA GLN A 192 32.18 -8.21 18.46
C GLN A 192 31.03 -8.36 19.47
N THR A 193 31.29 -8.99 20.62
CA THR A 193 30.27 -9.17 21.67
C THR A 193 29.86 -7.83 22.29
N GLU A 194 30.76 -6.84 22.37
CA GLU A 194 30.47 -5.47 22.82
C GLU A 194 29.70 -4.67 21.77
N GLN A 195 29.98 -4.85 20.48
CA GLN A 195 29.21 -4.23 19.39
C GLN A 195 27.79 -4.78 19.27
N ASP A 196 27.62 -6.09 19.47
CA ASP A 196 26.30 -6.72 19.49
C ASP A 196 25.44 -6.25 20.69
N TYR A 197 26.04 -5.54 21.65
CA TYR A 197 25.41 -5.02 22.86
C TYR A 197 24.95 -3.55 22.74
N GLU A 198 25.60 -2.76 21.88
CA GLU A 198 25.25 -1.34 21.62
C GLU A 198 24.07 -1.17 20.66
#